data_AF-A0AAP2CE86-F1
#
_entry.id   AF-A0AAP2CE86-F1
#
_cell.length_a   1.000
_cell.length_b   1.000
_cell.length_c   1.000
_cell.angle_alpha   90.00
_cell.angle_beta   90.00
_cell.angle_gamma   90.00
#
_symmetry.space_group_name_H-M   'P 1'
#
loop_
_entity.id
_entity.type
_entity.pdbx_description
1 polymer ?
#
loop_
_entity_poly.entity_id
_entity_poly.type
_entity_poly.pdbx_seq_one_letter_code
_entity_poly.pdbx_strand_id
1 'polypeptide(L)'
;MSRRWPLDTLLRVRGLRADRARQALAERIAEADRERATCTRIEGEIIALQFERDQQRARLLDPPPAGVGWPAALAQREAHVELLGTRAAQARQRLFQAQDVLRAAMEAVAQARAHYLHLRARLDALEQRRQGWRGDEHARELRAEEAAAADLVATRHPASPR
;
A
#
# COMPACT_ATOMS: atom_id res chain seq x y z
N MET A 1 1.98 10.06 43.15
CA MET A 1 2.87 9.43 42.15
C MET A 1 2.00 8.52 41.29
N SER A 2 1.73 8.85 40.03
CA SER A 2 0.81 8.03 39.22
C SER A 2 1.42 6.63 39.00
N ARG A 3 0.63 5.60 39.26
CA ARG A 3 1.05 4.22 39.00
C ARG A 3 1.32 4.04 37.51
N ARG A 4 2.34 3.26 37.17
CA ARG A 4 2.62 2.91 35.77
C ARG A 4 1.69 1.78 35.34
N TRP A 5 1.13 1.90 34.15
CA TRP A 5 0.21 0.89 33.62
C TRP A 5 0.93 -0.46 33.42
N PRO A 6 0.40 -1.59 33.94
CA PRO A 6 1.12 -2.87 33.98
C PRO A 6 1.52 -3.46 32.63
N LEU A 7 0.81 -3.11 31.56
CA LEU A 7 1.02 -3.69 30.22
C LEU A 7 1.77 -2.74 29.26
N ASP A 8 2.45 -1.71 29.78
CA ASP A 8 3.14 -0.68 28.99
C ASP A 8 4.19 -1.29 28.03
N THR A 9 4.90 -2.33 28.47
CA THR A 9 5.84 -3.10 27.64
C THR A 9 5.14 -3.80 26.48
N LEU A 10 3.98 -4.40 26.71
CA LEU A 10 3.22 -5.10 25.67
C LEU A 10 2.71 -4.13 24.60
N LEU A 11 2.26 -2.94 25.00
CA LEU A 11 1.85 -1.88 24.08
C LEU A 11 3.01 -1.42 23.22
N ARG A 12 4.21 -1.22 23.80
CA ARG A 12 5.42 -0.90 23.05
C ARG A 12 5.77 -1.96 22.01
N VAL A 13 5.78 -3.24 22.42
CA VAL A 13 6.11 -4.35 21.50
C VAL A 13 5.09 -4.46 20.37
N ARG A 14 3.80 -4.30 20.66
CA ARG A 14 2.74 -4.32 19.63
C ARG A 14 2.82 -3.10 18.71
N GLY A 15 3.14 -1.92 19.25
CA GLY A 15 3.43 -0.72 18.47
C GLY A 15 4.51 -0.97 17.43
N LEU A 16 5.67 -1.48 17.87
CA LEU A 16 6.77 -1.82 16.97
C LEU A 16 6.38 -2.84 15.89
N ARG A 17 5.55 -3.84 16.22
CA ARG A 17 5.06 -4.82 15.24
C ARG A 17 4.12 -4.19 14.21
N ALA A 18 3.20 -3.34 14.66
CA ALA A 18 2.30 -2.60 13.76
C ALA A 18 3.08 -1.63 12.85
N ASP A 19 4.11 -0.96 13.38
CA ASP A 19 4.98 -0.08 12.59
C ASP A 19 5.76 -0.85 11.52
N ARG A 20 6.34 -2.00 11.87
CA ARG A 20 7.02 -2.87 10.90
C ARG A 20 6.05 -3.37 9.83
N ALA A 21 4.83 -3.76 10.20
CA ALA A 21 3.82 -4.17 9.23
C ALA A 21 3.37 -3.02 8.31
N ARG A 22 3.32 -1.78 8.82
CA ARG A 22 3.06 -0.59 8.00
C ARG A 22 4.18 -0.33 6.99
N GLN A 23 5.45 -0.47 7.42
CA GLN A 23 6.60 -0.34 6.52
C GLN A 23 6.56 -1.41 5.43
N ALA A 24 6.34 -2.67 5.80
CA ALA A 24 6.19 -3.76 4.84
C ALA A 24 5.03 -3.53 3.86
N LEU A 25 3.88 -3.02 4.31
CA LEU A 25 2.78 -2.65 3.42
C LEU A 25 3.20 -1.55 2.42
N ALA A 26 3.90 -0.51 2.88
CA ALA A 26 4.38 0.56 2.00
C ALA A 26 5.34 0.04 0.93
N GLU A 27 6.26 -0.87 1.30
CA GLU A 27 7.16 -1.53 0.35
C GLU A 27 6.40 -2.33 -0.71
N ARG A 28 5.35 -3.06 -0.33
CA ARG A 28 4.52 -3.84 -1.27
C ARG A 28 3.72 -2.94 -2.20
N ILE A 29 3.21 -1.81 -1.71
CA ILE A 29 2.53 -0.82 -2.55
C ILE A 29 3.50 -0.27 -3.60
N ALA A 30 4.71 0.13 -3.18
CA ALA A 30 5.73 0.64 -4.09
C ALA A 30 6.19 -0.43 -5.12
N GLU A 31 6.24 -1.70 -4.74
CA GLU A 31 6.46 -2.82 -5.66
C GLU A 31 5.33 -2.93 -6.70
N ALA A 32 4.07 -2.99 -6.26
CA ALA A 32 2.92 -3.06 -7.17
C ALA A 32 2.84 -1.85 -8.13
N ASP A 33 3.22 -0.65 -7.67
CA ASP A 33 3.26 0.54 -8.51
C ASP A 33 4.36 0.46 -9.59
N ARG A 34 5.52 -0.11 -9.27
CA ARG A 34 6.59 -0.38 -10.25
C ARG A 34 6.16 -1.40 -11.30
N GLU A 35 5.46 -2.46 -10.89
CA GLU A 35 4.92 -3.45 -11.82
C GLU A 35 3.82 -2.84 -12.71
N ARG A 36 2.96 -1.99 -12.15
CA ARG A 36 1.96 -1.26 -12.92
C ARG A 36 2.59 -0.34 -13.96
N ALA A 37 3.64 0.40 -13.58
CA ALA A 37 4.38 1.25 -14.50
C ALA A 37 5.02 0.41 -15.63
N THR A 38 5.49 -0.80 -15.33
CA THR A 38 6.01 -1.73 -16.35
C THR A 38 4.93 -2.14 -17.35
N CYS A 39 3.72 -2.50 -16.88
CA CYS A 39 2.57 -2.78 -17.76
C CYS A 39 2.24 -1.58 -18.66
N THR A 40 2.10 -0.38 -18.07
CA THR A 40 1.80 0.85 -18.83
C THR A 40 2.87 1.17 -19.87
N ARG A 41 4.15 0.95 -19.56
CA ARG A 41 5.24 1.13 -20.52
C ARG A 41 5.12 0.18 -21.71
N ILE A 42 4.80 -1.10 -21.47
CA ILE A 42 4.65 -2.10 -22.54
C ILE A 42 3.39 -1.81 -23.38
N GLU A 43 2.30 -1.36 -22.75
CA GLU A 43 1.11 -0.90 -23.47
C GLU A 43 1.42 0.26 -24.41
N GLY A 44 2.20 1.24 -23.94
CA GLY A 44 2.70 2.34 -24.77
C GLY A 44 3.57 1.86 -25.94
N GLU A 45 4.44 0.87 -25.72
CA GLU A 45 5.25 0.24 -26.78
C GLU A 45 4.35 -0.42 -27.84
N ILE A 46 3.31 -1.15 -27.44
CA ILE A 46 2.37 -1.78 -28.36
C ILE A 46 1.65 -0.73 -29.21
N ILE A 47 1.17 0.35 -28.59
CA ILE A 47 0.48 1.44 -29.30
C ILE A 47 1.43 2.08 -30.32
N ALA A 48 2.68 2.37 -29.94
CA ALA A 48 3.67 2.96 -30.83
C ALA A 48 3.98 2.03 -32.03
N LEU A 49 4.16 0.73 -31.79
CA LEU A 49 4.40 -0.26 -32.85
C LEU A 49 3.21 -0.38 -33.81
N GLN A 50 1.99 -0.34 -33.30
CA GLN A 50 0.78 -0.36 -34.13
C GLN A 50 0.65 0.90 -34.96
N PHE A 51 0.88 2.06 -34.36
CA PHE A 51 0.85 3.34 -35.05
C PHE A 51 1.90 3.40 -36.17
N GLU A 52 3.15 3.00 -35.89
CA GLU A 52 4.19 2.92 -36.91
C GLU A 52 3.81 1.95 -38.03
N ARG A 53 3.25 0.78 -37.69
CA ARG A 53 2.79 -0.20 -38.69
C ARG A 53 1.72 0.39 -39.60
N ASP A 54 0.74 1.09 -39.04
CA ASP A 54 -0.35 1.70 -39.82
C ASP A 54 0.17 2.82 -40.73
N GLN A 55 1.14 3.61 -40.27
CA GLN A 55 1.84 4.58 -41.10
C GLN A 55 2.59 3.94 -42.27
N GLN A 56 3.30 2.83 -42.03
CA GLN A 56 4.03 2.11 -43.07
C GLN A 56 3.06 1.49 -44.10
N ARG A 57 1.92 0.98 -43.64
CA ARG A 57 0.86 0.48 -44.52
C ARG A 57 0.26 1.58 -45.40
N ALA A 58 0.02 2.76 -44.84
CA ALA A 58 -0.49 3.90 -45.61
C ALA A 58 0.46 4.34 -46.72
N ARG A 59 1.77 4.12 -46.54
CA ARG A 59 2.84 4.50 -47.48
C ARG A 59 3.28 3.38 -48.42
N LEU A 60 2.58 2.24 -48.44
CA LEU A 60 2.96 1.09 -49.28
C LEU A 60 3.11 1.46 -50.76
N LEU A 61 2.22 2.34 -51.25
CA LEU A 61 2.16 2.80 -52.64
C LEU A 61 2.87 4.14 -52.87
N ASP A 62 3.63 4.64 -51.90
CA ASP A 62 4.45 5.85 -52.12
C ASP A 62 5.51 5.56 -53.19
N PRO A 63 5.87 6.54 -54.04
CA PRO A 63 6.90 6.33 -55.05
C PRO A 63 8.21 5.84 -54.41
N PRO A 64 8.91 4.87 -55.03
CA PRO A 64 10.18 4.36 -54.52
C PRO A 64 11.26 5.44 -54.64
N PRO A 65 12.29 5.39 -53.78
CA PRO A 65 13.44 6.28 -53.90
C PRO A 65 14.17 6.09 -55.24
N ALA A 66 14.82 7.15 -55.71
CA ALA A 66 15.53 7.15 -56.99
C ALA A 66 16.55 5.99 -57.05
N GLY A 67 16.52 5.24 -58.16
CA GLY A 67 17.40 4.08 -58.37
C GLY A 67 16.89 2.75 -57.77
N VAL A 68 15.76 2.74 -57.04
CA VAL A 68 15.15 1.50 -56.54
C VAL A 68 13.91 1.15 -57.37
N GLY A 69 13.86 -0.08 -57.87
CA GLY A 69 12.70 -0.59 -58.58
C GLY A 69 11.50 -0.83 -57.66
N TRP A 70 10.29 -0.61 -58.18
CA TRP A 70 9.03 -0.85 -57.46
C TRP A 70 8.94 -2.20 -56.74
N PRO A 71 9.28 -3.35 -57.37
CA PRO A 71 9.18 -4.65 -56.70
C PRO A 71 10.05 -4.75 -55.45
N ALA A 72 11.26 -4.22 -55.49
CA ALA A 72 12.19 -4.26 -54.36
C ALA A 72 11.72 -3.33 -53.22
N ALA A 73 11.26 -2.12 -53.55
CA ALA A 73 10.75 -1.17 -52.56
C ALA A 73 9.48 -1.70 -51.86
N LEU A 74 8.56 -2.32 -52.61
CA LEU A 74 7.36 -2.91 -52.04
C LEU A 74 7.69 -4.08 -51.10
N ALA A 75 8.52 -5.02 -51.55
CA ALA A 75 8.94 -6.16 -50.74
C ALA A 75 9.61 -5.73 -49.42
N GLN A 76 10.45 -4.68 -49.46
CA GLN A 76 11.07 -4.13 -48.25
C GLN A 76 10.04 -3.54 -47.28
N ARG A 77 9.06 -2.77 -47.79
CA ARG A 77 8.01 -2.16 -46.96
C ARG A 77 7.10 -3.22 -46.34
N GLU A 78 6.71 -4.23 -47.11
CA GLU A 78 5.92 -5.36 -46.62
C GLU A 78 6.68 -6.13 -45.52
N ALA A 79 7.96 -6.44 -45.74
CA ALA A 79 8.79 -7.08 -44.74
C ALA A 79 8.89 -6.25 -43.45
N HIS A 80 8.97 -4.93 -43.55
CA HIS A 80 8.99 -4.04 -42.40
C HIS A 80 7.64 -4.01 -41.65
N VAL A 81 6.52 -3.97 -42.37
CA VAL A 81 5.16 -4.07 -41.79
C VAL A 81 4.98 -5.39 -41.02
N GLU A 82 5.47 -6.50 -41.57
CA GLU A 82 5.42 -7.81 -40.91
C GLU A 82 6.34 -7.88 -39.68
N LEU A 83 7.53 -7.28 -39.76
CA LEU A 83 8.43 -7.16 -38.60
C LEU A 83 7.77 -6.37 -37.45
N LEU A 84 7.11 -5.25 -37.74
CA LEU A 84 6.38 -4.46 -36.75
C LEU A 84 5.22 -5.26 -36.14
N GLY A 85 4.50 -6.04 -36.96
CA GLY A 85 3.47 -6.96 -36.50
C GLY A 85 4.02 -8.01 -35.52
N THR A 86 5.16 -8.62 -35.86
CA THR A 86 5.84 -9.61 -35.02
C THR A 86 6.29 -9.02 -33.68
N ARG A 87 6.90 -7.82 -33.71
CA ARG A 87 7.31 -7.11 -32.48
C ARG A 87 6.12 -6.76 -31.59
N ALA A 88 5.00 -6.33 -32.18
CA ALA A 88 3.78 -6.04 -31.44
C ALA A 88 3.20 -7.31 -30.78
N ALA A 89 3.26 -8.47 -31.45
CA ALA A 89 2.85 -9.75 -30.86
C ALA A 89 3.75 -10.15 -29.68
N GLN A 90 5.06 -10.01 -29.82
CA GLN A 90 6.02 -10.26 -28.73
C GLN A 90 5.82 -9.31 -27.55
N ALA A 91 5.52 -8.03 -27.82
CA ALA A 91 5.18 -7.06 -26.78
C ALA A 91 3.89 -7.43 -26.03
N ARG A 92 2.86 -7.93 -26.71
CA ARG A 92 1.64 -8.45 -26.05
C ARG A 92 1.92 -9.65 -25.16
N GLN A 93 2.79 -10.56 -25.57
CA GLN A 93 3.18 -11.70 -24.74
C GLN A 93 3.92 -11.23 -23.48
N ARG A 94 4.83 -10.26 -23.60
CA ARG A 94 5.49 -9.62 -22.45
C ARG A 94 4.48 -8.90 -21.55
N LEU A 95 3.49 -8.22 -22.12
CA LEU A 95 2.43 -7.56 -21.36
C LEU A 95 1.63 -8.58 -20.54
N PHE A 96 1.25 -9.71 -21.14
CA PHE A 96 0.53 -10.77 -20.44
C PHE A 96 1.31 -11.28 -19.23
N GLN A 97 2.62 -11.55 -19.40
CA GLN A 97 3.50 -11.96 -18.30
C GLN A 97 3.62 -10.89 -17.22
N ALA A 98 3.77 -9.61 -17.61
CA ALA A 98 3.85 -8.50 -16.66
C ALA A 98 2.53 -8.31 -15.89
N GLN A 99 1.39 -8.54 -16.52
CA GLN A 99 0.08 -8.47 -15.86
C GLN A 99 -0.11 -9.57 -14.81
N ASP A 100 0.43 -10.77 -15.03
CA ASP A 100 0.42 -11.83 -14.02
C ASP A 100 1.30 -11.47 -12.82
N VAL A 101 2.48 -10.87 -13.06
CA VAL A 101 3.35 -10.35 -11.99
C VAL A 101 2.65 -9.24 -11.21
N LEU A 102 2.01 -8.30 -11.89
CA LEU A 102 1.22 -7.23 -11.26
C LEU A 102 0.09 -7.81 -10.41
N ARG A 103 -0.60 -8.86 -10.88
CA ARG A 103 -1.68 -9.52 -10.12
C ARG A 103 -1.13 -10.11 -8.82
N ALA A 104 0.01 -10.81 -8.87
CA ALA A 104 0.67 -11.35 -7.69
C ALA A 104 1.11 -10.24 -6.71
N ALA A 105 1.67 -9.14 -7.22
CA ALA A 105 2.05 -8.00 -6.39
C ALA A 105 0.84 -7.34 -5.71
N MET A 106 -0.29 -7.20 -6.42
CA MET A 106 -1.53 -6.69 -5.85
C MET A 106 -2.11 -7.61 -4.77
N GLU A 107 -2.00 -8.92 -4.95
CA GLU A 107 -2.39 -9.88 -3.90
C GLU A 107 -1.50 -9.75 -2.66
N ALA A 108 -0.19 -9.61 -2.84
CA ALA A 108 0.75 -9.37 -1.74
C ALA A 108 0.43 -8.07 -0.97
N VAL A 109 0.02 -7.00 -1.66
CA VAL A 109 -0.48 -5.77 -1.03
C VAL A 109 -1.73 -6.05 -0.19
N ALA A 110 -2.70 -6.80 -0.72
CA ALA A 110 -3.92 -7.13 0.00
C ALA A 110 -3.62 -7.93 1.28
N GLN A 111 -2.73 -8.92 1.21
CA GLN A 111 -2.28 -9.72 2.35
C GLN A 111 -1.55 -8.86 3.40
N ALA A 112 -0.60 -8.01 2.97
CA ALA A 112 0.12 -7.10 3.86
C ALA A 112 -0.84 -6.11 4.55
N ARG A 113 -1.84 -5.61 3.82
CA ARG A 113 -2.87 -4.71 4.36
C ARG A 113 -3.70 -5.40 5.42
N ALA A 114 -4.19 -6.61 5.14
CA ALA A 114 -4.95 -7.40 6.11
C ALA A 114 -4.13 -7.66 7.39
N HIS A 115 -2.86 -8.01 7.24
CA HIS A 115 -1.95 -8.22 8.37
C HIS A 115 -1.74 -6.96 9.21
N TYR A 116 -1.47 -5.81 8.56
CA TYR A 116 -1.33 -4.52 9.23
C TYR A 116 -2.60 -4.16 10.00
N LEU A 117 -3.78 -4.27 9.37
CA LEU A 117 -5.05 -3.96 10.01
C LEU A 117 -5.33 -4.85 11.22
N HIS A 118 -5.01 -6.15 11.12
CA HIS A 118 -5.12 -7.06 12.26
C HIS A 118 -4.23 -6.65 13.44
N LEU A 119 -2.97 -6.30 13.19
CA LEU A 119 -2.05 -5.85 14.24
C LEU A 119 -2.47 -4.51 14.83
N ARG A 120 -2.94 -3.58 13.99
CA ARG A 120 -3.43 -2.27 14.41
C ARG A 120 -4.65 -2.40 15.33
N ALA A 121 -5.64 -3.21 14.95
CA ALA A 121 -6.82 -3.46 15.79
C ALA A 121 -6.45 -4.02 17.17
N ARG A 122 -5.45 -4.91 17.26
CA ARG A 122 -4.96 -5.47 18.53
C ARG A 122 -4.17 -4.46 19.38
N LEU A 123 -3.56 -3.46 18.75
CA LEU A 123 -2.92 -2.34 19.43
C LEU A 123 -3.97 -1.36 19.95
N ASP A 124 -4.93 -0.96 19.12
CA ASP A 124 -6.01 -0.05 19.49
C ASP A 124 -6.84 -0.59 20.66
N ALA A 125 -7.19 -1.88 20.62
CA ALA A 125 -7.89 -2.52 21.75
C ALA A 125 -7.08 -2.49 23.05
N LEU A 126 -5.75 -2.51 22.96
CA LEU A 126 -4.86 -2.45 24.12
C LEU A 126 -4.71 -1.00 24.63
N GLU A 127 -4.68 -0.02 23.72
CA GLU A 127 -4.71 1.41 24.05
C GLU A 127 -6.01 1.82 24.75
N GLN A 128 -7.16 1.32 24.28
CA GLN A 128 -8.46 1.52 24.92
C GLN A 128 -8.47 0.98 26.35
N ARG A 129 -7.93 -0.23 26.58
CA ARG A 129 -7.80 -0.80 27.94
C ARG A 129 -6.91 0.05 28.85
N ARG A 130 -5.84 0.64 28.32
CA ARG A 130 -4.99 1.56 29.07
C ARG A 130 -5.74 2.83 29.46
N GLN A 131 -6.55 3.38 28.56
CA GLN A 131 -7.36 4.56 28.83
C GLN A 131 -8.40 4.27 29.93
N GLY A 132 -9.11 3.15 29.85
CA GLY A 132 -10.05 2.71 30.90
C GLY A 132 -9.36 2.57 32.27
N TRP A 133 -8.22 1.89 32.33
CA TRP A 133 -7.44 1.75 33.57
C TRP A 133 -7.00 3.09 34.17
N ARG A 134 -6.62 4.07 33.34
CA ARG A 134 -6.28 5.41 33.82
C ARG A 134 -7.50 6.11 34.42
N GLY A 135 -8.67 5.96 33.81
CA GLY A 135 -9.93 6.46 34.36
C GLY A 135 -10.26 5.83 35.71
N ASP A 136 -10.09 4.52 35.84
CA ASP A 136 -10.33 3.79 37.09
C ASP A 136 -9.38 4.23 38.21
N GLU A 137 -8.09 4.40 37.92
CA GLU A 137 -7.11 4.88 38.90
C GLU A 137 -7.43 6.32 39.33
N HIS A 138 -7.78 7.20 38.40
CA HIS A 138 -8.18 8.57 38.73
C HIS A 138 -9.44 8.59 39.61
N ALA A 139 -10.44 7.78 39.30
CA ALA A 139 -11.65 7.65 40.10
C ALA A 139 -11.40 7.05 41.50
N ARG A 140 -10.36 6.23 41.67
CA ARG A 140 -9.93 5.72 42.99
C ARG A 140 -9.21 6.79 43.80
N GLU A 141 -8.32 7.55 43.17
CA GLU A 141 -7.63 8.68 43.79
C GLU A 141 -8.65 9.71 44.31
N LEU A 142 -9.61 10.10 43.47
CA LEU A 142 -10.66 11.05 43.85
C LEU A 142 -11.49 10.55 45.05
N ARG A 143 -11.93 9.28 45.04
CA ARG A 143 -12.66 8.70 46.18
C ARG A 143 -11.83 8.64 47.47
N ALA A 144 -10.52 8.40 47.35
CA ALA A 144 -9.63 8.40 48.50
C ALA A 144 -9.44 9.82 49.08
N GLU A 145 -9.35 10.83 48.21
CA GLU A 145 -9.29 12.24 48.60
C GLU A 145 -10.60 12.69 49.28
N GLU A 146 -11.75 12.31 48.73
CA GLU A 146 -13.08 12.58 49.32
C GLU A 146 -13.22 11.95 50.72
N ALA A 147 -12.81 10.68 50.87
CA ALA A 147 -12.83 10.00 52.16
C ALA A 147 -11.90 10.68 53.19
N ALA A 148 -10.68 11.03 52.79
CA ALA A 148 -9.74 11.73 53.66
C ALA A 148 -10.26 13.12 54.07
N ALA A 149 -10.92 13.85 53.15
CA ALA A 149 -11.57 15.12 53.46
C ALA A 149 -12.73 14.96 54.46
N ALA A 150 -13.54 13.90 54.31
CA ALA A 150 -14.62 13.59 55.24
C ALA A 150 -14.09 13.26 56.65
N ASP A 151 -13.00 12.48 56.75
CA ASP A 151 -12.35 12.17 58.02
C ASP A 151 -11.80 13.42 58.73
N LEU A 152 -11.24 14.38 57.97
CA LEU A 152 -10.78 15.66 58.52
C LEU A 152 -11.93 16.52 59.07
N VAL A 153 -13.08 16.50 58.40
CA VAL A 153 -14.29 17.18 58.89
C VAL A 153 -14.84 16.51 60.16
N ALA A 154 -14.88 15.18 60.19
CA ALA A 154 -15.35 14.41 61.34
C ALA A 154 -14.43 14.59 62.57
N THR A 155 -13.11 14.64 62.38
CA THR A 155 -12.13 14.89 63.45
C THR A 155 -12.14 16.34 63.96
N ARG A 156 -12.52 17.32 63.12
CA ARG A 156 -12.74 18.73 63.55
C ARG A 156 -14.03 18.93 64.33
N HIS A 157 -15.03 18.08 64.12
CA HIS A 157 -16.29 18.07 64.86
C HIS A 157 -16.46 16.78 65.64
N PRO A 158 -15.63 16.51 66.68
CA PRO A 158 -15.91 15.38 67.55
C PRO A 158 -17.28 15.64 68.17
N ALA A 159 -18.25 14.76 67.89
CA ALA A 159 -19.58 14.85 68.46
C ALA A 159 -19.43 15.00 69.98
N SER A 160 -19.81 16.15 70.51
CA SER A 160 -19.76 16.44 71.94
C SER A 160 -20.64 15.40 72.63
N PRO A 161 -20.10 14.51 73.48
CA PRO A 161 -20.92 13.55 74.20
C PRO A 161 -21.83 14.34 75.14
N ARG A 162 -23.14 14.06 75.08
CA ARG A 162 -24.12 14.52 76.06
C ARG A 162 -24.00 13.72 77.35
#